data_AF-A0A4R4P829-F1
#
_entry.id   AF-A0A4R4P829-F1
#
_cell.length_a   1.000
_cell.length_b   1.000
_cell.length_c   1.000
_cell.angle_alpha   90.00
_cell.angle_beta   90.00
_cell.angle_gamma   90.00
#
_symmetry.space_group_name_H-M   'P 1'
#
loop_
_entity.id
_entity.type
_entity.pdbx_description
1 polymer ?
#
loop_
_entity_poly.entity_id
_entity_poly.type
_entity_poly.pdbx_seq_one_letter_code
_entity_poly.pdbx_strand_id
1 'polypeptide(L)'
;MCGVREPAAVPDAVLREWADAGLASWREGAGYGAARPPAEDPAVAGAYAADLVARRVRRAIGALAVRDDPVIAHALAKPSAEPLLCALAIAVTCSAPGTGLALVAPPRTVTVPGYPATTLADEDGPWHRALPAARDLGADTSVFWDEIAEHGLRVPASWLAHGGWPALWSRAHARRR
;
A
#
# COMPACT_ATOMS: atom_id res chain seq x y z
N MET A 1 9.51 11.75 -23.96
CA MET A 1 10.06 12.36 -22.74
C MET A 1 9.06 13.39 -22.22
N CYS A 2 8.21 13.00 -21.27
CA CYS A 2 7.35 13.95 -20.55
C CYS A 2 8.06 14.32 -19.25
N GLY A 3 8.59 15.53 -19.17
CA GLY A 3 9.18 16.05 -17.94
C GLY A 3 8.09 16.20 -16.88
N VAL A 4 8.24 15.46 -15.77
CA VAL A 4 7.44 15.69 -14.56
C VAL A 4 7.83 17.07 -14.06
N ARG A 5 6.93 18.04 -14.22
CA ARG A 5 7.12 19.40 -13.76
C ARG A 5 7.05 19.37 -12.24
N GLU A 6 8.18 19.61 -11.60
CA GLU A 6 8.32 19.70 -10.15
C GLU A 6 7.26 20.67 -9.61
N PRO A 7 6.44 20.28 -8.60
CA PRO A 7 5.46 21.19 -8.05
C PRO A 7 6.20 22.39 -7.47
N ALA A 8 5.90 23.59 -7.99
CA ALA A 8 6.54 24.81 -7.55
C ALA A 8 6.38 24.94 -6.02
N ALA A 9 7.50 25.13 -5.33
CA ALA A 9 7.51 25.39 -3.91
C ALA A 9 6.58 26.58 -3.63
N VAL A 10 5.60 26.39 -2.76
CA VAL A 10 4.68 27.46 -2.36
C VAL A 10 5.50 28.51 -1.61
N PRO A 11 5.50 29.79 -2.04
CA PRO A 11 6.31 30.82 -1.39
C PRO A 11 5.94 30.99 0.08
N ASP A 12 6.94 31.17 0.95
CA ASP A 12 6.74 31.36 2.40
C ASP A 12 5.79 32.51 2.77
N ALA A 13 5.68 33.52 1.89
CA ALA A 13 4.72 34.61 2.07
C ALA A 13 3.27 34.12 1.96
N VAL A 14 2.99 33.18 1.04
CA VAL A 14 1.67 32.56 0.88
C VAL A 14 1.38 31.63 2.05
N LEU A 15 2.39 30.88 2.53
CA LEU A 15 2.23 30.04 3.72
C LEU A 15 1.94 30.87 4.98
N ARG A 16 2.57 32.04 5.13
CA ARG A 16 2.29 32.98 6.23
C ARG A 16 0.92 33.62 6.10
N GLU A 17 0.53 34.08 4.92
CA GLU A 17 -0.82 34.58 4.66
C GLU A 17 -1.90 33.53 4.98
N TRP A 18 -1.67 32.27 4.61
CA TRP A 18 -2.58 31.17 4.93
C TRP A 18 -2.58 30.79 6.40
N ALA A 19 -1.44 30.92 7.09
CA ALA A 19 -1.35 30.71 8.53
C ALA A 19 -2.05 31.84 9.32
N ASP A 20 -2.01 33.07 8.80
CA ASP A 20 -2.65 34.25 9.36
C ASP A 20 -4.16 34.29 9.05
N ALA A 21 -4.58 33.67 7.94
CA ALA A 21 -5.98 33.41 7.64
C ALA A 21 -6.51 32.34 8.62
N GLY A 22 -7.15 32.80 9.69
CA GLY A 22 -7.76 31.91 10.68
C GLY A 22 -8.69 30.88 10.01
N LEU A 23 -8.73 29.66 10.58
CA LEU A 23 -9.53 28.51 10.12
C LEU A 23 -10.97 28.86 9.70
N ALA A 24 -11.58 29.88 10.32
CA ALA A 24 -12.90 30.40 9.99
C ALA A 24 -12.98 31.02 8.57
N SER A 25 -12.03 31.87 8.20
CA SER A 25 -11.99 32.52 6.87
C SER A 25 -11.78 31.48 5.75
N TRP A 26 -10.93 30.48 6.00
CA TRP A 26 -10.74 29.37 5.07
C TRP A 26 -12.01 28.53 4.90
N ARG A 27 -12.72 28.23 6.00
CA ARG A 27 -14.00 27.50 5.98
C ARG A 27 -15.06 28.25 5.19
N GLU A 28 -15.18 29.57 5.37
CA GLU A 28 -16.10 30.40 4.58
C GLU A 28 -15.74 30.39 3.09
N GLY A 29 -14.46 30.56 2.75
CA GLY A 29 -13.98 30.53 1.35
C GLY A 29 -14.17 29.18 0.65
N ALA A 30 -14.14 28.06 1.40
CA ALA A 30 -14.43 26.72 0.91
C ALA A 30 -15.92 26.34 0.94
N GLY A 31 -16.82 27.25 1.34
CA GLY A 31 -18.27 27.03 1.38
C GLY A 31 -18.80 26.34 2.64
N TYR A 32 -17.97 26.16 3.68
CA TYR A 32 -18.33 25.57 4.98
C TYR A 32 -18.90 26.59 6.00
N GLY A 33 -19.25 27.82 5.58
CA GLY A 33 -19.63 28.91 6.49
C GLY A 33 -20.83 28.62 7.41
N ALA A 34 -21.84 27.90 6.92
CA ALA A 34 -22.98 27.43 7.75
C ALA A 34 -22.99 25.90 7.93
N ALA A 35 -22.25 25.17 7.10
CA ALA A 35 -22.19 23.72 7.10
C ALA A 35 -20.97 23.26 7.90
N ARG A 36 -21.22 22.56 9.01
CA ARG A 36 -20.18 21.94 9.82
C ARG A 36 -19.33 21.01 8.91
N PRO A 37 -17.98 21.04 9.00
CA PRO A 37 -17.14 20.10 8.26
C PRO A 37 -17.59 18.66 8.51
N PRO A 38 -17.56 17.75 7.50
CA PRO A 38 -18.06 16.39 7.67
C PRO A 38 -17.44 15.64 8.87
N ALA A 39 -16.18 15.89 9.20
CA ALA A 39 -15.52 15.27 10.36
C ALA A 39 -16.02 15.76 11.72
N GLU A 40 -16.71 16.90 11.78
CA GLU A 40 -17.29 17.48 12.99
C GLU A 40 -18.81 17.17 13.10
N ASP A 41 -19.44 16.66 12.02
CA ASP A 41 -20.79 16.10 12.08
C ASP A 41 -20.78 14.84 12.97
N PRO A 42 -21.54 14.80 14.08
CA PRO A 42 -21.55 13.65 14.99
C PRO A 42 -21.94 12.34 14.29
N ALA A 43 -22.74 12.42 13.21
CA ALA A 43 -23.13 11.26 12.41
C ALA A 43 -21.96 10.65 11.61
N VAL A 44 -20.92 11.44 11.30
CA VAL A 44 -19.78 11.04 10.47
C VAL A 44 -18.48 10.95 11.27
N ALA A 45 -18.34 11.71 12.36
CA ALA A 45 -17.15 11.80 13.19
C ALA A 45 -16.68 10.42 13.70
N GLY A 46 -17.61 9.56 14.11
CA GLY A 46 -17.29 8.19 14.55
C GLY A 46 -16.70 7.33 13.42
N ALA A 47 -17.29 7.39 12.23
CA ALA A 47 -16.80 6.67 11.05
C ALA A 47 -15.43 7.22 10.59
N TYR A 48 -15.26 8.54 10.63
CA TYR A 48 -13.98 9.20 10.30
C TYR A 48 -12.86 8.80 11.27
N ALA A 49 -13.13 8.79 12.57
CA ALA A 49 -12.18 8.33 13.58
C ALA A 49 -11.77 6.87 13.36
N ALA A 50 -12.74 6.00 13.03
CA ALA A 50 -12.46 4.60 12.71
C ALA A 50 -11.60 4.45 11.44
N ASP A 51 -11.84 5.24 10.39
CA ASP A 51 -11.02 5.24 9.17
C ASP A 51 -9.58 5.69 9.46
N LEU A 52 -9.39 6.73 10.29
CA LEU A 52 -8.05 7.17 10.70
C LEU A 52 -7.29 6.08 11.47
N VAL A 53 -7.96 5.39 12.39
CA VAL A 53 -7.37 4.25 13.11
C VAL A 53 -7.01 3.13 12.12
N ALA A 54 -7.92 2.78 11.20
CA ALA A 54 -7.68 1.76 10.20
C ALA A 54 -6.46 2.08 9.32
N ARG A 55 -6.31 3.33 8.86
CA ARG A 55 -5.14 3.78 8.09
C ARG A 55 -3.84 3.66 8.88
N ARG A 56 -3.84 4.06 10.15
CA ARG A 56 -2.66 3.93 11.03
C ARG A 56 -2.28 2.47 11.24
N VAL A 57 -3.26 1.60 11.46
CA VAL A 57 -3.04 0.15 11.59
C VAL A 57 -2.45 -0.43 10.31
N ARG A 58 -3.00 -0.08 9.12
CA ARG A 58 -2.44 -0.53 7.83
C ARG A 58 -0.99 -0.09 7.65
N ARG A 59 -0.67 1.18 7.97
CA ARG A 59 0.72 1.68 7.92
C ARG A 59 1.65 0.92 8.87
N ALA A 60 1.19 0.60 10.07
CA ALA A 60 1.96 -0.20 11.02
C ALA A 60 2.21 -1.62 10.48
N ILE A 61 1.19 -2.26 9.88
CA ILE A 61 1.33 -3.58 9.25
C ILE A 61 2.36 -3.56 8.13
N GLY A 62 2.33 -2.56 7.24
CA GLY A 62 3.31 -2.45 6.17
C GLY A 62 4.74 -2.23 6.69
N ALA A 63 4.92 -1.40 7.73
CA ALA A 63 6.22 -1.21 8.37
C ALA A 63 6.77 -2.51 8.98
N LEU A 64 5.92 -3.32 9.60
CA LEU A 64 6.30 -4.64 10.12
C LEU A 64 6.69 -5.60 8.99
N ALA A 65 5.95 -5.60 7.88
CA ALA A 65 6.23 -6.43 6.71
C ALA A 65 7.59 -6.10 6.07
N VAL A 66 7.89 -4.81 5.91
CA VAL A 66 9.17 -4.32 5.35
C VAL A 66 10.37 -4.69 6.24
N ARG A 67 10.16 -4.70 7.57
CA ARG A 67 11.18 -5.10 8.55
C ARG A 67 11.35 -6.61 8.70
N ASP A 68 10.58 -7.39 7.95
CA ASP A 68 10.51 -8.85 8.10
C ASP A 68 10.17 -9.29 9.55
N ASP A 69 9.23 -8.57 10.19
CA ASP A 69 8.83 -8.89 11.55
C ASP A 69 8.14 -10.28 11.60
N PRO A 70 8.53 -11.16 12.53
CA PRO A 70 8.00 -12.53 12.61
C PRO A 70 6.48 -12.59 12.81
N VAL A 71 5.84 -11.53 13.32
CA VAL A 71 4.38 -11.47 13.45
C VAL A 71 3.68 -11.61 12.09
N ILE A 72 4.28 -11.07 11.02
CA ILE A 72 3.74 -11.14 9.66
C ILE A 72 3.89 -12.56 9.11
N ALA A 73 5.07 -13.17 9.25
CA ALA A 73 5.29 -14.55 8.85
C ALA A 73 4.34 -15.52 9.57
N HIS A 74 4.14 -15.35 10.89
CA HIS A 74 3.20 -16.15 11.66
C HIS A 74 1.74 -15.94 11.21
N ALA A 75 1.36 -14.71 10.85
CA ALA A 75 0.04 -14.43 10.32
C ALA A 75 -0.18 -15.09 8.94
N LEU A 76 0.83 -15.06 8.06
CA LEU A 76 0.79 -15.68 6.71
C LEU A 76 0.89 -17.21 6.73
N ALA A 77 1.35 -17.80 7.83
CA ALA A 77 1.28 -19.25 8.03
C ALA A 77 -0.17 -19.76 8.16
N LYS A 78 -1.09 -18.91 8.63
CA LYS A 78 -2.53 -19.18 8.68
C LYS A 78 -3.18 -18.86 7.32
N PRO A 79 -4.40 -19.36 7.03
CA PRO A 79 -5.10 -19.01 5.80
C PRO A 79 -5.28 -17.48 5.67
N SER A 80 -4.55 -16.88 4.73
CA SER A 80 -4.63 -15.46 4.41
C SER A 80 -5.51 -15.22 3.17
N ALA A 81 -5.92 -13.98 2.93
CA ALA A 81 -6.66 -13.63 1.71
C ALA A 81 -5.69 -13.15 0.62
N GLU A 82 -5.91 -13.58 -0.62
CA GLU A 82 -5.14 -13.19 -1.81
C GLU A 82 -4.89 -11.67 -1.91
N PRO A 83 -5.89 -10.78 -1.77
CA PRO A 83 -5.66 -9.33 -1.90
C PRO A 83 -4.64 -8.77 -0.90
N LEU A 84 -4.64 -9.30 0.34
CA LEU A 84 -3.70 -8.87 1.37
C LEU A 84 -2.28 -9.36 1.08
N LEU A 85 -2.14 -10.61 0.62
CA LEU A 85 -0.84 -11.16 0.25
C LEU A 85 -0.21 -10.38 -0.91
N CYS A 86 -0.99 -10.06 -1.95
CA CYS A 86 -0.53 -9.20 -3.05
C CYS A 86 -0.11 -7.81 -2.55
N ALA A 87 -0.93 -7.17 -1.72
CA ALA A 87 -0.64 -5.83 -1.20
C ALA A 87 0.66 -5.80 -0.38
N LEU A 88 0.89 -6.81 0.46
CA LEU A 88 2.11 -6.97 1.25
C LEU A 88 3.34 -7.21 0.37
N ALA A 89 3.24 -8.09 -0.63
CA ALA A 89 4.34 -8.38 -1.56
C ALA A 89 4.73 -7.15 -2.40
N ILE A 90 3.73 -6.39 -2.89
CA ILE A 90 3.96 -5.11 -3.57
C ILE A 90 4.64 -4.14 -2.62
N ALA A 91 4.14 -4.00 -1.38
CA ALA A 91 4.71 -3.06 -0.42
C ALA A 91 6.17 -3.36 -0.07
N VAL A 92 6.52 -4.63 0.12
CA VAL A 92 7.92 -5.03 0.35
C VAL A 92 8.78 -4.80 -0.89
N THR A 93 8.29 -5.17 -2.08
CA THR A 93 9.03 -4.99 -3.34
C THR A 93 9.33 -3.51 -3.59
N CYS A 94 8.34 -2.63 -3.44
CA CYS A 94 8.49 -1.19 -3.63
C CYS A 94 9.34 -0.49 -2.57
N SER A 95 9.44 -1.07 -1.36
CA SER A 95 10.22 -0.44 -0.28
C SER A 95 11.71 -0.80 -0.32
N ALA A 96 12.09 -1.76 -1.17
CA ALA A 96 13.45 -2.27 -1.34
C ALA A 96 14.24 -2.40 -0.01
N PRO A 97 13.71 -3.11 1.01
CA PRO A 97 14.39 -3.18 2.29
C PRO A 97 15.74 -3.90 2.19
N GLY A 98 16.71 -3.48 3.01
CA GLY A 98 18.00 -4.16 3.15
C GLY A 98 17.92 -5.53 3.87
N THR A 99 16.73 -6.15 3.96
CA THR A 99 16.50 -7.45 4.57
C THR A 99 16.65 -8.59 3.56
N GLY A 100 16.73 -9.83 4.04
CA GLY A 100 16.84 -11.01 3.18
C GLY A 100 15.55 -11.26 2.38
N LEU A 101 15.54 -10.86 1.12
CA LEU A 101 14.41 -11.08 0.21
C LEU A 101 14.60 -12.34 -0.64
N ALA A 102 13.54 -13.15 -0.72
CA ALA A 102 13.43 -14.27 -1.64
C ALA A 102 12.72 -13.83 -2.93
N LEU A 103 13.23 -14.32 -4.06
CA LEU A 103 12.69 -14.03 -5.39
C LEU A 103 11.45 -14.90 -5.66
N VAL A 104 10.33 -14.25 -5.98
CA VAL A 104 9.08 -14.91 -6.37
C VAL A 104 8.97 -14.99 -7.89
N ALA A 105 9.23 -13.88 -8.57
CA ALA A 105 9.31 -13.80 -10.03
C ALA A 105 10.58 -13.04 -10.41
N PRO A 106 11.35 -13.51 -11.40
CA PRO A 106 12.62 -12.88 -11.76
C PRO A 106 12.44 -11.48 -12.36
N PRO A 107 13.51 -10.66 -12.37
CA PRO A 107 13.47 -9.35 -13.00
C PRO A 107 12.91 -9.40 -14.42
N ARG A 108 12.11 -8.39 -14.79
CA ARG A 108 11.45 -8.27 -16.10
C ARG A 108 10.46 -9.39 -16.45
N THR A 109 10.10 -10.24 -15.49
CA THR A 109 9.08 -11.28 -15.68
C THR A 109 7.77 -10.82 -15.08
N VAL A 110 6.72 -10.83 -15.91
CA VAL A 110 5.37 -10.43 -15.50
C VAL A 110 4.53 -11.60 -15.00
N THR A 111 4.94 -12.84 -15.24
CA THR A 111 4.23 -14.02 -14.73
C THR A 111 4.65 -14.34 -13.30
N VAL A 112 3.67 -14.43 -12.40
CA VAL A 112 3.87 -14.88 -11.02
C VAL A 112 3.53 -16.37 -10.92
N PRO A 113 4.49 -17.22 -10.53
CA PRO A 113 4.29 -18.67 -10.48
C PRO A 113 3.33 -19.09 -9.36
N GLY A 114 2.76 -20.28 -9.46
CA GLY A 114 1.84 -20.84 -8.47
C GLY A 114 0.54 -21.33 -9.10
N TYR A 115 -0.42 -21.76 -8.28
CA TYR A 115 -1.76 -22.11 -8.72
C TYR A 115 -2.80 -21.21 -8.04
N PRO A 116 -3.61 -20.45 -8.80
CA PRO A 116 -3.46 -20.20 -10.24
C PRO A 116 -2.18 -19.41 -10.56
N ALA A 117 -1.59 -19.60 -11.73
CA ALA A 117 -0.57 -18.68 -12.22
C ALA A 117 -1.26 -17.36 -12.58
N THR A 118 -0.65 -16.23 -12.21
CA THR A 118 -1.21 -14.90 -12.49
C THR A 118 -0.17 -14.02 -13.15
N THR A 119 -0.60 -12.88 -13.69
CA THR A 119 0.29 -11.92 -14.32
C THR A 119 0.20 -10.57 -13.61
N LEU A 120 1.34 -9.92 -13.44
CA LEU A 120 1.45 -8.55 -12.92
C LEU A 120 0.85 -7.52 -13.88
N ALA A 121 0.80 -7.85 -15.18
CA ALA A 121 0.36 -6.95 -16.25
C ALA A 121 -1.16 -7.01 -16.53
N ASP A 122 -1.90 -7.91 -15.87
CA ASP A 122 -3.36 -7.92 -15.96
C ASP A 122 -3.94 -6.81 -15.08
N GLU A 123 -4.55 -5.80 -15.73
CA GLU A 123 -5.15 -4.63 -15.07
C GLU A 123 -6.36 -5.00 -14.19
N ASP A 124 -7.05 -6.09 -14.55
CA ASP A 124 -8.13 -6.68 -13.77
C ASP A 124 -7.63 -7.78 -12.81
N GLY A 125 -6.32 -8.02 -12.81
CA GLY A 125 -5.66 -9.04 -12.04
C GLY A 125 -5.55 -8.71 -10.55
N PRO A 126 -5.19 -9.70 -9.72
CA PRO A 126 -5.09 -9.53 -8.27
C PRO A 126 -4.01 -8.51 -7.87
N TRP A 127 -2.94 -8.40 -8.66
CA TRP A 127 -1.83 -7.49 -8.42
C TRP A 127 -2.23 -6.03 -8.61
N HIS A 128 -2.88 -5.70 -9.73
CA HIS A 128 -3.30 -4.34 -10.01
C HIS A 128 -4.38 -3.87 -9.02
N ARG A 129 -5.34 -4.77 -8.69
CA ARG A 129 -6.35 -4.53 -7.65
C ARG A 129 -5.77 -4.31 -6.26
N ALA A 130 -4.58 -4.85 -5.97
CA ALA A 130 -3.91 -4.69 -4.69
C ALA A 130 -3.08 -3.40 -4.57
N LEU A 131 -2.81 -2.67 -5.67
CA LEU A 131 -2.01 -1.43 -5.63
C LEU A 131 -2.56 -0.37 -4.65
N PRO A 132 -3.88 -0.08 -4.59
CA PRO A 132 -4.41 0.86 -3.59
C PRO A 132 -4.16 0.40 -2.14
N ALA A 133 -4.31 -0.90 -1.87
CA ALA A 133 -4.06 -1.45 -0.54
C ALA A 133 -2.56 -1.41 -0.19
N ALA A 134 -1.66 -1.61 -1.16
CA ALA A 134 -0.23 -1.47 -0.94
C ALA A 134 0.16 -0.02 -0.59
N ARG A 135 -0.47 0.98 -1.22
CA ARG A 135 -0.32 2.40 -0.83
C ARG A 135 -0.77 2.65 0.60
N ASP A 136 -1.92 2.10 1.01
CA ASP A 136 -2.40 2.22 2.39
C ASP A 136 -1.44 1.59 3.40
N LEU A 137 -0.72 0.52 3.02
CA LEU A 137 0.28 -0.13 3.85
C LEU A 137 1.55 0.70 4.03
N GLY A 138 1.88 1.64 3.14
CA GLY A 138 3.18 2.29 3.22
C GLY A 138 3.81 2.64 1.88
N ALA A 139 3.50 1.85 0.86
CA ALA A 139 4.33 1.75 -0.33
C ALA A 139 4.19 2.95 -1.25
N ASP A 140 5.32 3.40 -1.80
CA ASP A 140 5.30 4.15 -3.04
C ASP A 140 5.12 3.17 -4.20
N THR A 141 3.90 3.03 -4.72
CA THR A 141 3.64 2.11 -5.83
C THR A 141 3.94 2.75 -7.20
N SER A 142 4.41 4.00 -7.26
CA SER A 142 4.80 4.62 -8.53
C SER A 142 6.05 3.96 -9.12
N VAL A 143 6.95 3.49 -8.25
CA VAL A 143 8.18 2.76 -8.61
C VAL A 143 7.96 1.27 -8.87
N PHE A 144 6.72 0.77 -8.78
CA PHE A 144 6.42 -0.67 -8.81
C PHE A 144 7.01 -1.35 -10.05
N TRP A 145 6.81 -0.77 -11.23
CA TRP A 145 7.31 -1.37 -12.47
C TRP A 145 8.83 -1.30 -12.61
N ASP A 146 9.46 -0.25 -12.08
CA ASP A 146 10.91 -0.10 -12.08
C ASP A 146 11.55 -1.17 -11.16
N GLU A 147 11.00 -1.36 -9.95
CA GLU A 147 11.44 -2.39 -9.01
C GLU A 147 11.26 -3.82 -9.57
N ILE A 148 10.15 -4.08 -10.27
CA ILE A 148 9.93 -5.37 -10.95
C ILE A 148 10.93 -5.56 -12.11
N ALA A 149 11.23 -4.51 -12.86
CA ALA A 149 12.17 -4.58 -13.97
C ALA A 149 13.61 -4.80 -13.49
N GLU A 150 14.02 -4.16 -12.40
CA GLU A 150 15.38 -4.23 -11.86
C GLU A 150 15.61 -5.49 -11.02
N HIS A 151 14.66 -5.84 -10.16
CA HIS A 151 14.87 -6.85 -9.12
C HIS A 151 13.83 -7.97 -9.09
N GLY A 152 12.73 -7.83 -9.86
CA GLY A 152 11.64 -8.78 -9.87
C GLY A 152 10.74 -8.69 -8.65
N LEU A 153 9.72 -9.55 -8.62
CA LEU A 153 8.81 -9.65 -7.48
C LEU A 153 9.51 -10.37 -6.33
N ARG A 154 9.55 -9.75 -5.17
CA ARG A 154 10.31 -10.22 -4.01
C ARG A 154 9.43 -10.21 -2.76
N VAL A 155 9.69 -11.14 -1.85
CA VAL A 155 9.07 -11.19 -0.52
C VAL A 155 10.12 -11.55 0.52
N PRO A 156 9.93 -11.22 1.81
CA PRO A 156 10.85 -11.67 2.85
C PRO A 156 10.90 -13.20 2.92
N ALA A 157 12.11 -13.74 3.05
CA ALA A 157 12.31 -15.19 3.05
C ALA A 157 11.56 -15.88 4.21
N SER A 158 11.34 -15.19 5.33
CA SER A 158 10.62 -15.72 6.50
C SER A 158 9.15 -16.08 6.20
N TRP A 159 8.54 -15.47 5.16
CA TRP A 159 7.16 -15.77 4.76
C TRP A 159 7.06 -17.14 4.08
N LEU A 160 8.18 -17.62 3.52
CA LEU A 160 8.27 -18.84 2.74
C LEU A 160 8.62 -20.03 3.66
N ALA A 161 7.64 -20.45 4.47
CA ALA A 161 7.71 -21.71 5.22
C ALA A 161 8.01 -22.92 4.30
N HIS A 162 8.03 -24.16 4.83
CA HIS A 162 8.48 -25.37 4.11
C HIS A 162 7.90 -25.64 2.69
N GLY A 163 6.80 -24.99 2.26
CA GLY A 163 6.23 -25.11 0.92
C GLY A 163 6.54 -23.97 -0.06
N GLY A 164 7.31 -22.96 0.36
CA GLY A 164 7.69 -21.83 -0.48
C GLY A 164 6.50 -20.98 -0.98
N TRP A 165 6.76 -20.20 -2.03
CA TRP A 165 5.76 -19.32 -2.63
C TRP A 165 4.52 -20.07 -3.16
N PRO A 166 4.64 -21.17 -3.93
CA PRO A 166 3.46 -21.84 -4.50
C PRO A 166 2.47 -22.31 -3.44
N ALA A 167 2.95 -22.79 -2.29
CA ALA A 167 2.09 -23.23 -1.20
C ALA A 167 1.40 -22.05 -0.50
N LEU A 168 2.12 -20.94 -0.27
CA LEU A 168 1.54 -19.72 0.30
C LEU A 168 0.46 -19.14 -0.62
N TRP A 169 0.77 -19.05 -1.92
CA TRP A 169 -0.12 -18.52 -2.95
C TRP A 169 -1.41 -19.33 -3.11
N SER A 170 -1.29 -20.65 -3.22
CA SER A 170 -2.44 -21.56 -3.36
C SER A 170 -3.39 -21.45 -2.16
N ARG A 171 -2.86 -21.39 -0.93
CA ARG A 171 -3.68 -21.19 0.27
C ARG A 171 -4.42 -19.85 0.26
N ALA A 172 -3.75 -18.78 -0.19
CA ALA A 172 -4.35 -17.45 -0.24
C ALA A 172 -5.49 -17.35 -1.27
N HIS A 173 -5.34 -18.04 -2.41
CA HIS A 173 -6.36 -18.09 -3.47
C HIS A 173 -7.55 -18.98 -3.14
N ALA A 174 -7.35 -20.08 -2.41
CA ALA A 174 -8.44 -20.98 -2.01
C ALA A 174 -9.53 -20.25 -1.18
N ARG A 175 -9.18 -19.14 -0.52
CA ARG A 175 -10.08 -18.34 0.32
C ARG A 175 -10.83 -17.22 -0.43
N ARG A 176 -10.81 -17.22 -1.77
CA ARG A 176 -11.54 -16.24 -2.59
C ARG A 176 -13.04 -16.58 -2.75
N ARG A 177 -13.49 -17.71 -2.19
CA ARG A 177 -14.88 -18.19 -2.25
C ARG A 177 -15.63 -17.89 -0.95
#